data_AF-A0A1G8R0Z9-F1
#
_entry.id   AF-A0A1G8R0Z9-F1
#
_cell.length_a   1.000
_cell.length_b   1.000
_cell.length_c   1.000
_cell.angle_alpha   90.00
_cell.angle_beta   90.00
_cell.angle_gamma   90.00
#
_symmetry.space_group_name_H-M   'P 1'
#
loop_
_entity.id
_entity.type
_entity.pdbx_description
1 polymer ?
#
loop_
_entity_poly.entity_id
_entity_poly.type
_entity_poly.pdbx_seq_one_letter_code
_entity_poly.pdbx_strand_id
1 'polypeptide(L)'
;ICDEFGYVSCDKEGGELLFNHLSLRAGKKATIITTNLSFDRWGEIVKDKVLVAAMVDRLTHKAHLVNMSGQSYRVKETQNMRRYVSQK
;
A
#
# COMPACT_ATOMS: atom_id res chain seq x y z
N ILE A 1 -9.68 -4.36 4.20
CA ILE A 1 -8.53 -3.45 4.34
C ILE A 1 -7.34 -4.21 3.78
N CYS A 2 -6.54 -3.59 2.92
CA CYS A 2 -5.33 -4.17 2.37
C CYS A 2 -4.17 -3.36 2.95
N ASP A 3 -3.49 -3.94 3.92
CA ASP A 3 -2.39 -3.29 4.62
C ASP A 3 -1.05 -3.71 4.00
N GLU A 4 -0.05 -2.82 4.03
CA GLU A 4 1.31 -3.05 3.54
C GLU A 4 1.38 -3.51 2.07
N PHE A 5 0.46 -3.01 1.23
CA PHE A 5 0.45 -3.31 -0.20
C PHE A 5 1.76 -2.82 -0.83
N GLY A 6 2.57 -3.73 -1.37
CA GLY A 6 3.91 -3.40 -1.87
C GLY A 6 5.06 -4.17 -1.26
N TYR A 7 4.85 -4.85 -0.13
CA TYR A 7 5.95 -5.55 0.56
C TYR A 7 6.28 -6.92 -0.03
N VAL A 8 5.27 -7.63 -0.54
CA VAL A 8 5.40 -8.97 -1.13
C VAL A 8 5.00 -8.91 -2.59
N SER A 9 5.87 -9.40 -3.47
CA SER A 9 5.55 -9.57 -4.89
C SER A 9 4.69 -10.81 -5.09
N CYS A 10 3.75 -10.74 -6.02
CA CYS A 10 2.95 -11.88 -6.43
C CYS A 10 3.61 -12.57 -7.63
N ASP A 11 3.40 -13.88 -7.72
CA ASP A 11 3.50 -14.55 -9.00
C ASP A 11 2.32 -14.12 -9.91
N LYS A 12 2.33 -14.60 -11.15
CA LYS A 12 1.33 -14.17 -12.14
C LYS A 12 -0.10 -14.48 -11.68
N GLU A 13 -0.32 -15.71 -11.22
CA GLU A 13 -1.63 -16.18 -10.77
C GLU A 13 -2.11 -15.42 -9.53
N GLY A 14 -1.23 -15.21 -8.54
CA GLY A 14 -1.54 -14.40 -7.36
C GLY A 14 -1.87 -12.95 -7.71
N GLY A 15 -1.14 -12.36 -8.67
CA GLY A 15 -1.41 -11.01 -9.15
C GLY A 15 -2.77 -10.87 -9.84
N GLU A 16 -3.14 -11.85 -10.66
CA GLU A 16 -4.46 -11.91 -11.33
C GLU A 16 -5.60 -12.07 -10.31
N LEU A 17 -5.43 -12.94 -9.30
CA LEU A 17 -6.41 -13.12 -8.23
C LEU A 17 -6.60 -11.84 -7.40
N LEU A 18 -5.50 -11.17 -7.04
CA LEU A 18 -5.51 -9.91 -6.32
C LEU A 18 -6.20 -8.81 -7.13
N PHE A 19 -5.86 -8.69 -8.41
CA PHE A 19 -6.51 -7.78 -9.35
C PHE A 19 -8.01 -8.01 -9.42
N ASN A 20 -8.44 -9.26 -9.60
CA ASN A 20 -9.85 -9.63 -9.68
C ASN A 20 -10.59 -9.26 -8.39
N HIS A 21 -10.01 -9.58 -7.24
CA HIS A 21 -10.61 -9.24 -5.94
C HIS A 21 -10.80 -7.73 -5.77
N LEU A 22 -9.76 -6.93 -6.04
CA LEU A 22 -9.81 -5.47 -5.90
C LEU A 22 -10.76 -4.84 -6.93
N SER A 23 -10.73 -5.32 -8.18
CA SER A 23 -11.62 -4.86 -9.25
C SER A 23 -13.10 -5.10 -8.95
N LEU A 24 -13.44 -6.24 -8.33
CA LEU A 24 -14.82 -6.53 -7.91
C LEU A 24 -15.33 -5.60 -6.81
N ARG A 25 -14.43 -4.99 -6.03
CA ARG A 25 -14.79 -4.06 -4.95
C ARG A 25 -14.87 -2.62 -5.42
N ALA A 26 -14.13 -2.25 -6.47
CA ALA A 26 -14.11 -0.91 -7.03
C ALA A 26 -15.54 -0.41 -7.34
N GLY A 27 -15.89 0.76 -6.80
CA GLY A 27 -17.22 1.36 -6.96
C GLY A 27 -18.38 0.65 -6.24
N LYS A 28 -18.15 -0.48 -5.56
CA LYS A 28 -19.20 -1.27 -4.89
C LYS A 28 -19.07 -1.29 -3.36
N LYS A 29 -17.86 -1.37 -2.83
CA LYS A 29 -17.60 -1.42 -1.39
C LYS A 29 -16.37 -0.59 -1.02
N ALA A 30 -16.42 0.06 0.14
CA ALA A 30 -15.28 0.78 0.68
C ALA A 30 -14.06 -0.15 0.81
N THR A 31 -12.90 0.34 0.36
CA THR A 31 -11.64 -0.39 0.40
C THR A 31 -10.56 0.59 0.82
N ILE A 32 -9.88 0.28 1.92
CA ILE A 32 -8.72 1.03 2.40
C ILE A 32 -7.49 0.22 2.00
N ILE A 33 -6.53 0.89 1.38
CA ILE A 33 -5.23 0.35 0.99
C ILE A 33 -4.16 1.24 1.63
N THR A 34 -3.20 0.64 2.32
CA THR A 34 -1.99 1.32 2.76
C THR A 34 -0.82 0.80 1.93
N THR A 35 0.07 1.69 1.52
CA THR A 35 1.24 1.34 0.71
C THR A 35 2.37 2.32 0.97
N ASN A 36 3.60 1.82 0.97
CA ASN A 36 4.81 2.64 0.93
C ASN A 36 5.32 2.86 -0.51
N LEU A 37 4.62 2.32 -1.51
CA LEU A 37 4.95 2.44 -2.92
C LEU A 37 4.06 3.47 -3.61
N SER A 38 4.68 4.30 -4.43
CA SER A 38 3.97 5.12 -5.41
C SER A 38 3.34 4.24 -6.50
N PHE A 39 2.30 4.73 -7.17
CA PHE A 39 1.53 3.94 -8.16
C PHE A 39 2.39 3.43 -9.32
N ASP A 40 3.41 4.18 -9.74
CA ASP A 40 4.35 3.77 -10.78
C ASP A 40 5.18 2.53 -10.40
N ARG A 41 5.33 2.26 -9.09
CA ARG A 41 6.07 1.12 -8.56
C ARG A 41 5.20 -0.11 -8.32
N TRP A 42 3.90 -0.07 -8.59
CA TRP A 42 3.02 -1.22 -8.38
C TRP A 42 3.30 -2.39 -9.34
N GLY A 43 4.10 -2.17 -10.38
CA GLY A 43 4.69 -3.22 -11.21
C GLY A 43 5.64 -4.16 -10.46
N GLU A 44 6.13 -3.76 -9.27
CA GLU A 44 6.92 -4.62 -8.38
C GLU A 44 6.07 -5.71 -7.71
N ILE A 45 4.75 -5.48 -7.61
CA ILE A 45 3.79 -6.38 -6.96
C ILE A 45 3.16 -7.30 -7.99
N VAL A 46 2.62 -6.70 -9.07
CA VAL A 46 1.96 -7.41 -10.17
C VAL A 46 2.77 -7.15 -11.43
N LYS A 47 3.36 -8.21 -12.00
CA LYS A 47 4.32 -8.09 -13.11
C LYS A 47 3.69 -7.60 -14.42
N ASP A 48 2.39 -7.83 -14.60
CA ASP A 48 1.67 -7.41 -15.79
C ASP A 48 1.30 -5.92 -15.71
N LYS A 49 1.97 -5.11 -16.54
CA LYS A 49 1.79 -3.65 -16.58
C LYS A 49 0.37 -3.23 -16.99
N VAL A 50 -0.31 -4.01 -17.83
CA VAL A 50 -1.67 -3.72 -18.26
C VAL A 50 -2.64 -3.93 -17.10
N LEU A 51 -2.48 -5.02 -16.35
CA LEU A 51 -3.26 -5.27 -15.13
C LEU A 51 -3.02 -4.19 -14.08
N VAL A 52 -1.76 -3.79 -13.85
CA VAL A 52 -1.43 -2.72 -12.90
C VAL A 52 -2.10 -1.40 -13.29
N ALA A 53 -1.96 -0.95 -14.54
CA ALA A 53 -2.54 0.30 -14.99
C ALA A 53 -4.08 0.30 -14.82
N ALA A 54 -4.71 -0.81 -15.20
CA ALA A 54 -6.16 -0.96 -15.08
C ALA A 54 -6.62 -1.06 -13.61
N MET A 55 -5.78 -1.56 -12.70
CA MET A 55 -6.07 -1.61 -11.26
C MET A 55 -5.98 -0.22 -10.64
N VAL A 56 -4.92 0.52 -10.96
CA VAL A 56 -4.70 1.89 -10.47
C VAL A 56 -5.86 2.79 -10.91
N ASP A 57 -6.26 2.72 -12.18
CA ASP A 57 -7.41 3.47 -12.70
C ASP A 57 -8.69 3.19 -11.88
N ARG A 58 -9.05 1.92 -11.70
CA ARG A 58 -10.26 1.52 -10.96
C ARG A 58 -10.22 1.91 -9.50
N LEU A 59 -9.07 1.79 -8.84
CA LEU A 59 -8.93 2.08 -7.41
C LEU A 59 -8.84 3.57 -7.12
N THR A 60 -8.31 4.37 -8.04
CA THR A 60 -8.19 5.83 -7.87
C THR A 60 -9.47 6.57 -8.27
N HIS A 61 -10.31 5.96 -9.10
CA HIS A 61 -11.64 6.48 -9.42
C HIS A 61 -12.50 6.62 -8.16
N LYS A 62 -12.80 7.86 -7.78
CA LYS A 62 -13.53 8.25 -6.55
C LYS A 62 -12.82 7.90 -5.23
N ALA A 63 -11.50 7.79 -5.25
CA ALA A 63 -10.71 7.58 -4.03
C ALA A 63 -10.34 8.89 -3.33
N HIS A 64 -10.14 8.79 -2.02
CA HIS A 64 -9.44 9.80 -1.24
C HIS A 64 -7.98 9.36 -1.09
N LEU A 65 -7.07 10.14 -1.67
CA LEU A 65 -5.62 9.91 -1.56
C LEU A 65 -5.08 10.71 -0.38
N VAL A 66 -4.58 10.00 0.63
CA VAL A 66 -3.92 10.60 1.79
C VAL A 66 -2.43 10.36 1.65
N ASN A 67 -1.68 11.38 1.22
CA ASN A 67 -0.23 11.29 1.17
C ASN A 67 0.34 11.47 2.58
N MET A 68 1.02 10.45 3.09
CA MET A 68 1.61 10.45 4.42
C MET A 68 3.10 10.75 4.33
N SER A 69 3.52 11.87 4.90
CA SER A 69 4.93 12.26 4.99
C SER A 69 5.32 12.51 6.44
N GLY A 70 6.57 12.23 6.79
CA GLY A 70 7.10 12.52 8.12
C GLY A 70 8.08 11.45 8.59
N GLN A 71 8.63 11.67 9.78
CA GLN A 71 9.50 10.68 10.41
C GLN A 71 8.69 9.50 10.96
N SER A 72 9.28 8.32 10.96
CA SER A 72 8.70 7.13 11.57
C SER A 72 8.40 7.37 13.05
N TYR A 73 7.15 7.16 13.44
CA TYR A 73 6.73 7.20 14.85
C TYR A 73 7.51 6.18 15.69
N ARG A 74 7.80 4.98 15.14
CA ARG A 74 8.59 3.94 15.82
C ARG A 74 10.01 4.42 16.15
N VAL A 75 10.62 5.22 15.27
CA VAL A 75 11.95 5.79 15.50
C VAL A 75 11.88 6.85 16.60
N LYS A 76 10.88 7.73 16.57
CA LYS A 76 10.67 8.76 17.59
C LYS A 76 10.49 8.15 18.98
N GLU A 77 9.69 7.10 19.10
CA GLU A 77 9.48 6.35 20.35
C GLU A 77 10.78 5.72 20.84
N THR A 78 11.54 5.07 19.95
CA THR A 78 12.84 4.46 20.26
C THR A 78 13.84 5.50 20.79
N GLN A 79 13.89 6.68 20.18
CA GLN A 79 14.77 7.77 20.63
C GLN A 79 14.35 8.32 22.00
N ASN A 80 13.05 8.46 22.26
CA ASN A 80 12.54 8.91 23.55
C ASN A 80 12.87 7.91 24.66
N MET A 81 12.71 6.62 24.38
CA MET A 81 13.08 5.55 25.32
C MET A 81 14.57 5.58 25.65
N ARG A 82 15.44 5.71 24.64
CA ARG A 82 16.89 5.85 24.84
C ARG A 82 17.25 7.04 25.72
N ARG A 83 16.66 8.22 25.48
CA ARG A 83 16.88 9.42 26.29
C ARG A 83 16.47 9.21 27.74
N TYR A 84 15.32 8.58 27.99
CA TYR A 84 14.85 8.28 29.33
C TYR A 84 15.80 7.34 30.10
N VAL A 85 16.32 6.30 29.43
CA VAL A 85 17.27 5.36 30.04
C VAL A 85 18.61 6.03 30.36
N SER A 86 19.13 6.91 29.50
CA SER A 86 20.40 7.61 29.74
C SER A 86 20.35 8.68 30.84
N GLN A 87 19.15 9.06 31.30
CA GLN A 87 18.95 10.02 32.40
C GLN A 87 18.77 9.34 33.77
N LYS A 88 18.69 8.00 33.79
CA LYS A 88 18.77 7.18 35.00
C LYS A 88 20.17 6.65 35.20
#